data_AF-A0A929ANL3-F1
#
_entry.id   AF-A0A929ANL3-F1
#
_cell.length_a   1.000
_cell.length_b   1.000
_cell.length_c   1.000
_cell.angle_alpha   90.00
_cell.angle_beta   90.00
_cell.angle_gamma   90.00
#
_symmetry.space_group_name_H-M   'P 1'
#
loop_
_entity.id
_entity.type
_entity.pdbx_description
1 polymer ?
#
loop_
_entity_poly.entity_id
_entity_poly.type
_entity_poly.pdbx_seq_one_letter_code
_entity_poly.pdbx_strand_id
1 'polypeptide(L)'
;MIRLIKLFTFATLGSVSALLSTTSKVQAITIIRNFTGGSSPINATGGGNLVDVFNAAADLWEKAILDDHTLTINYSWTPLSRFLGTYSPRRRGGIPSRDIEGIIRFDNDGSSRWFLDPTPNQNEEYLAFTEFTQNLGGGDVNTGRIYSNAVGDAIGRFDLFTVALHEIGHGLGILNSGSGFRADTRFDNDIDVETPRPFSGTEIPTTTLNGGHINISTAVMWPFIPSSGRKILSAVDILGSGETSEFNNLNLNPQQTPPSPRPIPEPSSTLGFLAFSAFGVGSVLKRKQEPEA
;
A
#
# COMPACT_ATOMS: atom_id res chain seq x y z
N MET A 1 -12.84 78.81 -24.38
CA MET A 1 -12.58 78.28 -23.02
C MET A 1 -12.14 76.82 -23.20
N ILE A 2 -10.83 76.57 -23.17
CA ILE A 2 -10.18 75.31 -23.59
C ILE A 2 -10.02 74.41 -22.36
N ARG A 3 -10.57 73.18 -22.38
CA ARG A 3 -10.37 72.17 -21.33
C ARG A 3 -9.29 71.17 -21.75
N LEU A 4 -8.21 71.14 -20.97
CA LEU A 4 -7.05 70.28 -21.12
C LEU A 4 -7.35 68.91 -20.48
N ILE A 5 -7.36 67.83 -21.28
CA ILE A 5 -7.50 66.45 -20.79
C ILE A 5 -6.10 65.93 -20.49
N LYS A 6 -5.80 65.65 -19.21
CA LYS A 6 -4.55 64.99 -18.78
C LYS A 6 -4.74 63.47 -18.86
N LEU A 7 -4.01 62.84 -19.78
CA LEU A 7 -3.92 61.39 -19.93
C LEU A 7 -2.84 60.87 -18.96
N PHE A 8 -3.23 60.17 -17.90
CA PHE A 8 -2.30 59.47 -17.00
C PHE A 8 -2.10 58.04 -17.49
N THR A 9 -0.88 57.71 -17.90
CA THR A 9 -0.49 56.34 -18.29
C THR A 9 0.12 55.67 -17.07
N PHE A 10 -0.59 54.74 -16.44
CA PHE A 10 -0.04 53.89 -15.38
C PHE A 10 0.67 52.69 -16.02
N ALA A 11 1.99 52.65 -15.91
CA ALA A 11 2.78 51.47 -16.26
C ALA A 11 2.75 50.49 -15.08
N THR A 12 1.99 49.41 -15.20
CA THR A 12 1.98 48.29 -14.25
C THR A 12 3.21 47.40 -14.49
N LEU A 13 4.20 47.47 -13.60
CA LEU A 13 5.24 46.43 -13.50
C LEU A 13 4.58 45.14 -12.96
N GLY A 14 4.37 44.17 -13.84
CA GLY A 14 3.97 42.82 -13.45
C GLY A 14 5.17 42.06 -12.89
N SER A 15 5.24 41.92 -11.57
CA SER A 15 6.16 40.99 -10.92
C SER A 15 5.71 39.56 -11.21
N VAL A 16 6.46 38.86 -12.05
CA VAL A 16 6.32 37.41 -12.24
C VAL A 16 6.95 36.72 -11.03
N SER A 17 6.17 36.54 -9.97
CA SER A 17 6.55 35.65 -8.88
C SER A 17 6.42 34.21 -9.37
N ALA A 18 7.54 33.62 -9.78
CA ALA A 18 7.61 32.18 -9.97
C ALA A 18 7.42 31.52 -8.61
N LEU A 19 6.19 31.09 -8.30
CA LEU A 19 5.93 30.18 -7.20
C LEU A 19 6.69 28.88 -7.51
N LEU A 20 7.83 28.72 -6.85
CA LEU A 20 8.48 27.43 -6.71
C LEU A 20 7.56 26.56 -5.85
N SER A 21 6.59 25.92 -6.48
CA SER A 21 5.83 24.83 -5.87
C SER A 21 6.83 23.71 -5.60
N THR A 22 7.33 23.64 -4.36
CA THR A 22 7.98 22.43 -3.88
C THR A 22 6.91 21.35 -3.94
N THR A 23 7.03 20.44 -4.91
CA THR A 23 6.21 19.24 -4.92
C THR A 23 6.57 18.48 -3.65
N SER A 24 5.80 18.67 -2.58
CA SER A 24 5.92 17.84 -1.39
C SER A 24 5.78 16.42 -1.88
N LYS A 25 6.86 15.65 -1.78
CA LYS A 25 6.82 14.21 -2.05
C LYS A 25 5.72 13.68 -1.16
N VAL A 26 4.61 13.26 -1.76
CA VAL A 26 3.46 12.79 -0.99
C VAL A 26 3.97 11.63 -0.15
N GLN A 27 3.97 11.81 1.17
CA GLN A 27 4.42 10.79 2.09
C GLN A 27 3.31 9.75 2.13
N ALA A 28 3.63 8.52 1.74
CA ALA A 28 2.72 7.41 1.98
C ALA A 28 2.54 7.19 3.48
N ILE A 29 1.49 6.45 3.85
CA ILE A 29 1.32 6.09 5.26
C ILE A 29 2.58 5.40 5.76
N THR A 30 2.87 5.59 7.05
CA THR A 30 3.96 4.92 7.73
C THR A 30 3.39 4.05 8.84
N ILE A 31 3.62 2.75 8.76
CA ILE A 31 3.24 1.81 9.81
C ILE A 31 4.49 1.54 10.65
N ILE A 32 4.49 2.03 11.89
CA ILE A 32 5.54 1.72 12.88
C ILE A 32 5.22 0.35 13.48
N ARG A 33 6.10 -0.63 13.24
CA ARG A 33 5.86 -2.05 13.53
C ARG A 33 6.63 -2.47 14.77
N ASN A 34 5.93 -2.68 15.88
CA ASN A 34 6.54 -3.05 17.16
C ASN A 34 6.15 -4.49 17.54
N PHE A 35 7.06 -5.45 17.31
CA PHE A 35 6.85 -6.80 17.81
C PHE A 35 7.00 -6.81 19.34
N THR A 36 5.94 -7.19 20.04
CA THR A 36 5.89 -7.19 21.52
C THR A 36 6.02 -8.57 22.16
N GLY A 37 6.20 -9.62 21.34
CA GLY A 37 6.61 -10.95 21.80
C GLY A 37 5.59 -12.06 21.59
N GLY A 38 5.71 -13.10 22.41
CA GLY A 38 5.01 -14.39 22.27
C GLY A 38 5.75 -15.38 21.38
N SER A 39 5.22 -16.59 21.26
CA SER A 39 5.82 -17.68 20.47
C SER A 39 4.84 -18.18 19.42
N SER A 40 5.36 -18.52 18.24
CA SER A 40 4.56 -19.21 17.21
C SER A 40 3.95 -20.48 17.80
N PRO A 41 2.71 -20.85 17.43
CA PRO A 41 2.16 -22.12 17.86
C PRO A 41 2.96 -23.28 17.27
N ILE A 42 3.06 -24.37 18.04
CA ILE A 42 3.85 -25.57 17.69
C ILE A 42 3.37 -26.26 16.40
N ASN A 43 2.14 -25.97 15.98
CA ASN A 43 1.51 -26.58 14.83
C ASN A 43 1.68 -25.74 13.55
N ALA A 44 2.38 -24.60 13.58
CA ALA A 44 2.68 -23.78 12.41
C ALA A 44 3.69 -24.47 11.46
N THR A 45 3.63 -24.16 10.15
CA THR A 45 4.56 -24.67 9.11
C THR A 45 4.99 -23.57 8.14
N GLY A 46 5.80 -23.89 7.12
CA GLY A 46 6.31 -22.96 6.10
C GLY A 46 7.72 -22.44 6.39
N GLY A 47 8.13 -22.40 7.66
CA GLY A 47 9.48 -21.98 8.05
C GLY A 47 9.69 -20.46 8.12
N GLY A 48 8.67 -19.65 7.80
CA GLY A 48 8.66 -18.21 8.03
C GLY A 48 8.43 -17.85 9.50
N ASN A 49 8.34 -16.55 9.79
CA ASN A 49 8.08 -16.02 11.12
C ASN A 49 7.11 -14.83 11.08
N LEU A 50 6.50 -14.50 12.22
CA LEU A 50 5.50 -13.43 12.31
C LEU A 50 6.05 -12.06 11.95
N VAL A 51 7.31 -11.75 12.29
CA VAL A 51 7.90 -10.42 12.03
C VAL A 51 7.98 -10.17 10.52
N ASP A 52 8.53 -11.12 9.76
CA ASP A 52 8.69 -10.97 8.31
C ASP A 52 7.36 -10.94 7.58
N VAL A 53 6.42 -11.82 7.97
CA VAL A 53 5.06 -11.86 7.40
C VAL A 53 4.30 -10.56 7.69
N PHE A 54 4.36 -10.06 8.93
CA PHE A 54 3.70 -8.81 9.32
C PHE A 54 4.31 -7.61 8.60
N ASN A 55 5.63 -7.56 8.47
CA ASN A 55 6.33 -6.50 7.76
C ASN A 55 5.91 -6.45 6.28
N ALA A 56 5.83 -7.60 5.61
CA ALA A 56 5.36 -7.65 4.23
C ALA A 56 3.90 -7.17 4.09
N ALA A 57 3.03 -7.51 5.04
CA ALA A 57 1.63 -7.07 5.03
C ALA A 57 1.53 -5.55 5.22
N ALA A 58 2.32 -4.99 6.14
CA ALA A 58 2.41 -3.56 6.35
C ALA A 58 2.96 -2.83 5.12
N ASP A 59 4.03 -3.34 4.49
CA ASP A 59 4.60 -2.77 3.26
C ASP A 59 3.56 -2.69 2.13
N LEU A 60 2.64 -3.66 2.05
CA LEU A 60 1.59 -3.65 1.04
C LEU A 60 0.54 -2.56 1.29
N TRP A 61 0.16 -2.32 2.54
CA TRP A 61 -0.72 -1.21 2.91
C TRP A 61 -0.07 0.16 2.71
N GLU A 62 1.22 0.30 3.03
CA GLU A 62 1.99 1.53 2.76
C GLU A 62 2.09 1.84 1.27
N LYS A 63 2.13 0.82 0.41
CA LYS A 63 2.03 1.00 -1.05
C LYS A 63 0.63 1.38 -1.53
N ALA A 64 -0.40 1.06 -0.76
CA ALA A 64 -1.80 1.25 -1.13
C ALA A 64 -2.32 2.65 -0.76
N ILE A 65 -1.90 3.20 0.38
CA ILE A 65 -2.36 4.50 0.88
C ILE A 65 -1.19 5.48 0.84
N LEU A 66 -1.30 6.45 -0.06
CA LEU A 66 -0.24 7.40 -0.34
C LEU A 66 -0.41 8.73 0.41
N ASP A 67 -1.44 8.87 1.24
CA ASP A 67 -1.64 10.01 2.13
C ASP A 67 -0.71 9.94 3.35
N ASP A 68 -0.34 11.10 3.89
CA ASP A 68 0.50 11.18 5.08
C ASP A 68 -0.31 10.80 6.32
N HIS A 69 0.11 9.72 6.97
CA HIS A 69 -0.42 9.26 8.25
C HIS A 69 0.58 8.32 8.90
N THR A 70 0.69 8.37 10.23
CA THR A 70 1.52 7.44 10.98
C THR A 70 0.64 6.60 11.91
N LEU A 71 0.71 5.28 11.74
CA LEU A 71 0.04 4.31 12.59
C LEU A 71 1.08 3.45 13.31
N THR A 72 1.10 3.49 14.63
CA THR A 72 1.91 2.56 15.43
C THR A 72 1.14 1.28 15.73
N ILE A 73 1.66 0.14 15.34
CA ILE A 73 1.06 -1.15 15.63
C ILE A 73 2.00 -1.98 16.50
N ASN A 74 1.52 -2.29 17.71
CA ASN A 74 2.14 -3.30 18.56
C ASN A 74 1.55 -4.66 18.21
N TYR A 75 2.36 -5.63 17.81
CA TYR A 75 1.87 -6.94 17.39
C TYR A 75 2.56 -8.09 18.13
N SER A 76 1.84 -9.19 18.36
CA SER A 76 2.33 -10.32 19.14
C SER A 76 1.57 -11.61 18.85
N TRP A 77 2.16 -12.74 19.26
CA TRP A 77 1.41 -13.98 19.46
C TRP A 77 0.66 -13.95 20.79
N THR A 78 -0.58 -14.43 20.83
CA THR A 78 -1.38 -14.55 22.06
C THR A 78 -2.43 -15.64 21.86
N PRO A 79 -2.77 -16.45 22.89
CA PRO A 79 -3.84 -17.43 22.77
C PRO A 79 -5.18 -16.75 22.47
N LEU A 80 -5.82 -17.07 21.34
CA LEU A 80 -7.12 -16.53 20.94
C LEU A 80 -8.08 -17.69 20.69
N SER A 81 -8.95 -17.99 21.66
CA SER A 81 -9.80 -19.18 21.65
C SER A 81 -10.79 -19.31 20.47
N ARG A 82 -11.01 -18.24 19.68
CA ARG A 82 -12.05 -18.17 18.65
C ARG A 82 -11.69 -17.40 17.38
N PHE A 83 -10.57 -16.69 17.38
CA PHE A 83 -10.22 -15.76 16.31
C PHE A 83 -8.81 -16.05 15.82
N LEU A 84 -8.58 -15.93 14.52
CA LEU A 84 -7.24 -16.05 13.94
C LEU A 84 -6.36 -14.85 14.32
N GLY A 85 -6.96 -13.67 14.30
CA GLY A 85 -6.35 -12.40 14.68
C GLY A 85 -7.35 -11.51 15.40
N THR A 86 -6.84 -10.47 16.07
CA THR A 86 -7.66 -9.37 16.57
C THR A 86 -6.90 -8.06 16.48
N TYR A 87 -7.60 -6.99 16.13
CA TYR A 87 -7.15 -5.62 16.27
C TYR A 87 -7.86 -4.93 17.45
N SER A 88 -7.13 -4.08 18.17
CA SER A 88 -7.69 -3.25 19.24
C SER A 88 -7.10 -1.84 19.19
N PRO A 89 -7.92 -0.80 18.95
CA PRO A 89 -7.43 0.57 18.95
C PRO A 89 -6.95 0.98 20.34
N ARG A 90 -5.87 1.76 20.41
CA ARG A 90 -5.33 2.31 21.66
C ARG A 90 -5.44 3.81 21.73
N ARG A 91 -5.09 4.49 20.64
CA ARG A 91 -5.10 5.94 20.57
C ARG A 91 -5.56 6.41 19.21
N ARG A 92 -6.35 7.49 19.22
CA ARG A 92 -6.80 8.22 18.03
C ARG A 92 -6.28 9.65 18.06
N GLY A 93 -6.12 10.24 16.89
CA GLY A 93 -5.69 11.62 16.73
C GLY A 93 -5.85 12.11 15.30
N GLY A 94 -5.51 13.38 15.07
CA GLY A 94 -5.61 14.02 13.77
C GLY A 94 -7.00 14.62 13.47
N ILE A 95 -7.11 15.20 12.28
CA ILE A 95 -8.36 15.65 11.66
C ILE A 95 -8.37 15.09 10.22
N PRO A 96 -9.26 14.16 9.88
CA PRO A 96 -10.22 13.50 10.78
C PRO A 96 -9.53 12.67 11.88
N SER A 97 -10.32 12.26 12.88
CA SER A 97 -9.83 11.41 13.96
C SER A 97 -9.58 9.99 13.45
N ARG A 98 -8.30 9.62 13.33
CA ARG A 98 -7.82 8.31 12.88
C ARG A 98 -7.14 7.56 14.00
N ASP A 99 -7.06 6.24 13.90
CA ASP A 99 -6.18 5.46 14.77
C ASP A 99 -4.72 5.84 14.50
N ILE A 100 -3.99 6.16 15.56
CA ILE A 100 -2.53 6.44 15.52
C ILE A 100 -1.73 5.41 16.32
N GLU A 101 -2.43 4.58 17.10
CA GLU A 101 -1.85 3.46 17.83
C GLU A 101 -2.87 2.34 18.02
N GLY A 102 -2.45 1.09 17.77
CA GLY A 102 -3.26 -0.11 17.96
C GLY A 102 -2.45 -1.32 18.42
N ILE A 103 -3.15 -2.38 18.79
CA ILE A 103 -2.57 -3.69 19.08
C ILE A 103 -3.17 -4.74 18.16
N ILE A 104 -2.32 -5.52 17.51
CA ILE A 104 -2.70 -6.74 16.79
C ILE A 104 -2.24 -7.97 17.57
N ARG A 105 -3.10 -8.96 17.70
CA ARG A 105 -2.74 -10.27 18.28
C ARG A 105 -3.10 -11.38 17.30
N PHE A 106 -2.21 -12.35 17.18
CA PHE A 106 -2.43 -13.55 16.37
C PHE A 106 -2.52 -14.77 17.27
N ASP A 107 -3.44 -15.68 16.95
CA ASP A 107 -3.66 -16.90 17.73
C ASP A 107 -2.43 -17.80 17.77
N ASN A 108 -2.06 -18.23 18.97
CA ASN A 108 -1.05 -19.27 19.17
C ASN A 108 -1.47 -20.38 20.14
N ASP A 109 -2.77 -20.58 20.38
CA ASP A 109 -3.26 -21.61 21.31
C ASP A 109 -3.21 -23.05 20.73
N GLY A 110 -2.92 -23.17 19.43
CA GLY A 110 -2.80 -24.43 18.70
C GLY A 110 -4.10 -24.90 18.04
N SER A 111 -5.20 -24.16 18.19
CA SER A 111 -6.46 -24.41 17.47
C SER A 111 -6.37 -24.00 16.00
N SER A 112 -5.65 -22.91 15.71
CA SER A 112 -5.39 -22.43 14.35
C SER A 112 -4.20 -23.15 13.72
N ARG A 113 -4.36 -23.67 12.50
CA ARG A 113 -3.27 -24.27 11.71
C ARG A 113 -2.69 -23.23 10.77
N TRP A 114 -1.56 -22.65 11.16
CA TRP A 114 -0.92 -21.57 10.43
C TRP A 114 0.05 -22.04 9.36
N PHE A 115 0.03 -21.34 8.22
CA PHE A 115 1.12 -21.29 7.28
C PHE A 115 1.88 -19.95 7.47
N LEU A 116 3.17 -20.06 7.79
CA LEU A 116 4.10 -18.95 7.94
C LEU A 116 5.01 -18.93 6.72
N ASP A 117 4.63 -18.12 5.73
CA ASP A 117 5.36 -17.99 4.49
C ASP A 117 6.73 -17.33 4.72
N PRO A 118 7.86 -17.98 4.37
CA PRO A 118 9.18 -17.35 4.41
C PRO A 118 9.38 -16.32 3.28
N THR A 119 8.55 -16.34 2.23
CA THR A 119 8.61 -15.47 1.05
C THR A 119 7.26 -14.79 0.76
N PRO A 120 6.67 -14.06 1.74
CA PRO A 120 5.28 -13.54 1.69
C PRO A 120 4.95 -12.66 0.47
N ASN A 121 5.95 -12.09 -0.19
CA ASN A 121 5.77 -11.23 -1.36
C ASN A 121 5.79 -12.00 -2.70
N GLN A 122 6.09 -13.29 -2.70
CA GLN A 122 6.36 -14.03 -3.94
C GLN A 122 5.27 -15.04 -4.33
N ASN A 123 4.47 -15.52 -3.37
CA ASN A 123 3.27 -16.35 -3.61
C ASN A 123 3.53 -17.70 -4.31
N GLU A 124 4.74 -18.27 -4.22
CA GLU A 124 5.09 -19.51 -4.95
C GLU A 124 4.36 -20.77 -4.49
N GLU A 125 3.78 -20.72 -3.30
CA GLU A 125 3.00 -21.79 -2.69
C GLU A 125 1.58 -21.91 -3.25
N TYR A 126 1.17 -21.02 -4.16
CA TYR A 126 -0.15 -21.02 -4.79
C TYR A 126 -0.06 -21.03 -6.31
N LEU A 127 -0.69 -22.03 -6.95
CA LEU A 127 -0.55 -22.26 -8.39
C LEU A 127 -1.52 -21.44 -9.26
N ALA A 128 -2.52 -20.80 -8.67
CA ALA A 128 -3.53 -20.06 -9.42
C ALA A 128 -3.83 -18.69 -8.78
N PHE A 129 -3.92 -17.67 -9.62
CA PHE A 129 -4.31 -16.31 -9.24
C PHE A 129 -5.59 -15.91 -9.97
N THR A 130 -6.55 -15.36 -9.22
CA THR A 130 -7.83 -14.89 -9.75
C THR A 130 -8.15 -13.51 -9.19
N GLU A 131 -8.52 -12.58 -10.07
CA GLU A 131 -9.11 -11.30 -9.70
C GLU A 131 -10.64 -11.34 -9.87
N PHE A 132 -11.34 -10.69 -8.96
CA PHE A 132 -12.80 -10.53 -8.99
C PHE A 132 -13.12 -9.07 -9.21
N THR A 133 -14.16 -8.80 -10.00
CA THR A 133 -14.64 -7.45 -10.30
C THR A 133 -16.15 -7.46 -10.23
N GLN A 134 -16.73 -6.37 -9.73
CA GLN A 134 -18.17 -6.17 -9.66
C GLN A 134 -18.48 -4.68 -9.84
N ASN A 135 -19.60 -4.36 -10.49
CA ASN A 135 -20.14 -3.01 -10.46
C ASN A 135 -20.97 -2.82 -9.18
N LEU A 136 -20.54 -1.86 -8.35
CA LEU A 136 -21.16 -1.51 -7.08
C LEU A 136 -21.76 -0.09 -7.10
N GLY A 137 -22.12 0.43 -8.27
CA GLY A 137 -22.67 1.78 -8.45
C GLY A 137 -21.70 2.74 -9.14
N GLY A 138 -20.44 2.80 -8.67
CA GLY A 138 -19.37 3.66 -9.20
C GLY A 138 -18.60 3.10 -10.40
N GLY A 139 -19.08 2.02 -11.02
CA GLY A 139 -18.40 1.29 -12.09
C GLY A 139 -17.77 -0.03 -11.63
N ASP A 140 -17.10 -0.72 -12.56
CA ASP A 140 -16.46 -2.02 -12.31
C ASP A 140 -15.23 -1.87 -11.40
N VAL A 141 -15.35 -2.30 -10.14
CA VAL A 141 -14.29 -2.22 -9.13
C VAL A 141 -13.78 -3.61 -8.77
N ASN A 142 -12.47 -3.73 -8.52
CA ASN A 142 -11.86 -4.98 -8.08
C ASN A 142 -12.33 -5.33 -6.65
N THR A 143 -13.05 -6.44 -6.51
CA THR A 143 -13.66 -6.91 -5.25
C THR A 143 -12.88 -8.04 -4.58
N GLY A 144 -11.79 -8.49 -5.19
CA GLY A 144 -10.98 -9.55 -4.63
C GLY A 144 -9.78 -9.89 -5.50
N ARG A 145 -8.72 -10.36 -4.84
CA ARG A 145 -7.51 -10.91 -5.45
C ARG A 145 -7.10 -12.13 -4.64
N ILE A 146 -7.20 -13.31 -5.24
CA ILE A 146 -7.06 -14.59 -4.52
C ILE A 146 -6.02 -15.46 -5.21
N TYR A 147 -5.04 -15.88 -4.43
CA TYR A 147 -4.17 -16.99 -4.73
C TYR A 147 -4.76 -18.29 -4.17
N SER A 148 -4.81 -19.33 -5.00
CA SER A 148 -5.49 -20.60 -4.72
C SER A 148 -4.66 -21.77 -5.26
N ASN A 149 -5.16 -23.00 -5.06
CA ASN A 149 -4.44 -24.25 -5.36
C ASN A 149 -3.10 -24.32 -4.62
N ALA A 150 -3.18 -24.21 -3.29
CA ALA A 150 -2.01 -24.31 -2.42
C ALA A 150 -1.24 -25.62 -2.65
N VAL A 151 0.08 -25.53 -2.54
CA VAL A 151 1.00 -26.67 -2.56
C VAL A 151 1.87 -26.69 -1.30
N GLY A 152 2.50 -27.85 -1.03
CA GLY A 152 3.43 -28.00 0.08
C GLY A 152 2.81 -27.68 1.45
N ASP A 153 3.52 -26.89 2.24
CA ASP A 153 3.15 -26.57 3.61
C ASP A 153 1.88 -25.71 3.71
N ALA A 154 1.45 -25.03 2.65
CA ALA A 154 0.27 -24.16 2.67
C ALA A 154 -1.07 -24.94 2.61
N ILE A 155 -1.05 -26.23 2.25
CA ILE A 155 -2.27 -27.05 2.10
C ILE A 155 -2.99 -27.20 3.45
N GLY A 156 -4.27 -26.82 3.48
CA GLY A 156 -5.15 -27.01 4.63
C GLY A 156 -4.90 -26.03 5.79
N ARG A 157 -4.23 -24.91 5.53
CA ARG A 157 -3.80 -23.95 6.56
C ARG A 157 -4.27 -22.53 6.29
N PHE A 158 -4.39 -21.75 7.35
CA PHE A 158 -4.63 -20.32 7.25
C PHE A 158 -3.33 -19.59 6.94
N ASP A 159 -3.38 -18.73 5.92
CA ASP A 159 -2.26 -17.89 5.53
C ASP A 159 -2.12 -16.69 6.48
N LEU A 160 -1.02 -16.64 7.25
CA LEU A 160 -0.80 -15.57 8.22
C LEU A 160 -0.68 -14.20 7.54
N PHE A 161 -0.15 -14.14 6.32
CA PHE A 161 -0.04 -12.90 5.55
C PHE A 161 -1.41 -12.28 5.28
N THR A 162 -2.37 -13.08 4.83
CA THR A 162 -3.77 -12.66 4.65
C THR A 162 -4.40 -12.15 5.95
N VAL A 163 -4.20 -12.85 7.08
CA VAL A 163 -4.72 -12.40 8.37
C VAL A 163 -4.05 -11.09 8.80
N ALA A 164 -2.74 -10.94 8.62
CA ALA A 164 -2.05 -9.70 8.95
C ALA A 164 -2.55 -8.50 8.12
N LEU A 165 -2.81 -8.68 6.83
CA LEU A 165 -3.44 -7.66 5.99
C LEU A 165 -4.81 -7.25 6.53
N HIS A 166 -5.63 -8.22 6.93
CA HIS A 166 -6.96 -8.01 7.49
C HIS A 166 -6.90 -7.18 8.79
N GLU A 167 -6.07 -7.59 9.74
CA GLU A 167 -5.97 -6.89 11.03
C GLU A 167 -5.38 -5.48 10.89
N ILE A 168 -4.48 -5.25 9.93
CA ILE A 168 -3.99 -3.90 9.60
C ILE A 168 -5.12 -3.05 9.00
N GLY A 169 -5.99 -3.63 8.15
CA GLY A 169 -7.14 -2.93 7.58
C GLY A 169 -8.12 -2.40 8.62
N HIS A 170 -8.33 -3.13 9.72
CA HIS A 170 -9.07 -2.62 10.88
C HIS A 170 -8.41 -1.37 11.49
N GLY A 171 -7.08 -1.35 11.61
CA GLY A 171 -6.33 -0.18 12.09
C GLY A 171 -6.31 1.01 11.13
N LEU A 172 -6.69 0.78 9.86
CA LEU A 172 -6.79 1.81 8.83
C LEU A 172 -8.23 2.28 8.57
N GLY A 173 -9.17 1.95 9.45
CA GLY A 173 -10.49 2.60 9.50
C GLY A 173 -11.69 1.67 9.38
N ILE A 174 -11.51 0.45 8.87
CA ILE A 174 -12.61 -0.51 8.71
C ILE A 174 -12.87 -1.21 10.05
N LEU A 175 -13.48 -0.49 10.99
CA LEU A 175 -13.72 -0.97 12.34
C LEU A 175 -15.03 -0.39 12.88
N ASN A 176 -15.93 -1.22 13.39
CA ASN A 176 -17.23 -0.80 13.91
C ASN A 176 -17.15 0.17 15.11
N SER A 177 -16.00 0.27 15.77
CA SER A 177 -15.79 1.31 16.81
C SER A 177 -15.22 2.62 16.26
N GLY A 178 -14.83 2.66 14.98
CA GLY A 178 -14.33 3.82 14.26
C GLY A 178 -15.47 4.81 13.97
N SER A 179 -15.21 6.10 14.16
CA SER A 179 -16.22 7.12 13.90
C SER A 179 -16.55 7.24 12.42
N GLY A 180 -15.56 7.11 11.52
CA GLY A 180 -15.79 7.16 10.07
C GLY A 180 -16.63 5.99 9.59
N PHE A 181 -16.20 4.75 9.85
CA PHE A 181 -16.99 3.55 9.55
C PHE A 181 -18.43 3.64 10.07
N ARG A 182 -18.63 4.04 11.33
CA ARG A 182 -19.99 4.19 11.87
C ARG A 182 -20.77 5.36 11.29
N ALA A 183 -20.11 6.42 10.82
CA ALA A 183 -20.81 7.54 10.20
C ALA A 183 -21.39 7.12 8.86
N ASP A 184 -20.59 6.36 8.10
CA ASP A 184 -20.94 5.77 6.82
C ASP A 184 -22.04 4.71 6.97
N THR A 185 -21.76 3.62 7.69
CA THR A 185 -22.59 2.41 7.64
C THR A 185 -23.88 2.47 8.47
N ARG A 186 -24.25 3.62 9.07
CA ARG A 186 -25.29 3.66 10.12
C ARG A 186 -26.70 3.42 9.59
N PHE A 187 -26.96 3.68 8.31
CA PHE A 187 -28.34 3.77 7.79
C PHE A 187 -28.70 2.68 6.77
N ASP A 188 -27.71 2.07 6.14
CA ASP A 188 -27.77 1.21 4.95
C ASP A 188 -26.85 -0.01 5.05
N ASN A 189 -25.78 0.08 5.85
CA ASN A 189 -24.75 -0.96 6.02
C ASN A 189 -23.83 -1.09 4.80
N ASP A 190 -23.50 -0.01 4.13
CA ASP A 190 -22.41 0.07 3.16
C ASP A 190 -21.44 1.21 3.51
N ILE A 191 -20.35 1.27 2.75
CA ILE A 191 -19.43 2.40 2.71
C ILE A 191 -19.61 3.09 1.37
N ASP A 192 -19.99 4.36 1.38
CA ASP A 192 -20.23 5.19 0.21
C ASP A 192 -18.94 5.86 -0.26
N VAL A 193 -18.36 5.37 -1.36
CA VAL A 193 -17.15 5.97 -1.92
C VAL A 193 -17.47 7.34 -2.51
N GLU A 194 -16.96 8.40 -1.90
CA GLU A 194 -17.18 9.79 -2.32
C GLU A 194 -15.98 10.37 -3.10
N THR A 195 -16.22 11.46 -3.81
CA THR A 195 -15.14 12.27 -4.38
C THR A 195 -14.24 12.80 -3.25
N PRO A 196 -12.90 12.88 -3.44
CA PRO A 196 -12.17 12.82 -4.71
C PRO A 196 -11.66 11.41 -5.09
N ARG A 197 -12.09 10.35 -4.39
CA ARG A 197 -11.56 9.00 -4.64
C ARG A 197 -12.02 8.48 -6.01
N PRO A 198 -11.22 7.61 -6.65
CA PRO A 198 -11.68 6.87 -7.83
C PRO A 198 -12.90 6.00 -7.46
N PHE A 199 -13.74 5.70 -8.46
CA PHE A 199 -14.99 4.93 -8.28
C PHE A 199 -16.01 5.60 -7.35
N SER A 200 -16.08 6.94 -7.35
CA SER A 200 -17.12 7.65 -6.61
C SER A 200 -18.53 7.17 -7.02
N GLY A 201 -19.39 6.96 -6.03
CA GLY A 201 -20.70 6.33 -6.18
C GLY A 201 -20.70 4.81 -6.00
N THR A 202 -19.56 4.22 -5.63
CA THR A 202 -19.49 2.81 -5.22
C THR A 202 -20.01 2.64 -3.80
N GLU A 203 -21.01 1.77 -3.63
CA GLU A 203 -21.60 1.36 -2.35
C GLU A 203 -20.96 0.02 -1.93
N ILE A 204 -20.00 0.04 -1.01
CA ILE A 204 -19.29 -1.18 -0.58
C ILE A 204 -20.10 -1.84 0.54
N PRO A 205 -20.76 -2.99 0.31
CA PRO A 205 -21.57 -3.61 1.35
C PRO A 205 -20.70 -4.00 2.54
N THR A 206 -21.19 -3.75 3.76
CA THR A 206 -20.51 -4.05 5.01
C THR A 206 -21.33 -4.97 5.90
N THR A 207 -20.69 -5.45 6.96
CA THR A 207 -21.36 -6.12 8.06
C THR A 207 -20.73 -5.71 9.38
N THR A 208 -21.55 -5.54 10.41
CA THR A 208 -21.10 -5.22 11.77
C THR A 208 -20.69 -6.45 12.57
N LEU A 209 -20.86 -7.66 12.00
CA LEU A 209 -20.39 -8.91 12.59
C LEU A 209 -18.91 -8.77 12.98
N ASN A 210 -18.55 -9.23 14.18
CA ASN A 210 -17.18 -9.37 14.66
C ASN A 210 -16.27 -8.12 14.60
N GLY A 211 -16.81 -6.90 14.52
CA GLY A 211 -15.98 -5.68 14.61
C GLY A 211 -15.92 -4.81 13.37
N GLY A 212 -16.79 -5.02 12.37
CA GLY A 212 -16.87 -4.18 11.17
C GLY A 212 -16.04 -4.74 10.03
N HIS A 213 -16.71 -5.13 8.95
CA HIS A 213 -16.10 -5.86 7.84
C HIS A 213 -16.76 -5.48 6.52
N ILE A 214 -16.07 -5.73 5.42
CA ILE A 214 -16.66 -5.69 4.07
C ILE A 214 -17.42 -7.00 3.86
N ASN A 215 -18.66 -6.93 3.40
CA ASN A 215 -19.56 -8.06 3.13
C ASN A 215 -19.39 -8.59 1.69
N ILE A 216 -18.14 -8.84 1.29
CA ILE A 216 -17.76 -9.38 -0.01
C ILE A 216 -16.80 -10.53 0.24
N SER A 217 -17.21 -11.76 -0.06
CA SER A 217 -16.47 -12.97 0.32
C SER A 217 -15.04 -13.06 -0.23
N THR A 218 -14.75 -12.33 -1.31
CA THR A 218 -13.45 -12.30 -1.99
C THR A 218 -12.51 -11.20 -1.47
N ALA A 219 -13.01 -10.24 -0.70
CA ALA A 219 -12.21 -9.17 -0.10
C ALA A 219 -11.35 -9.68 1.06
N VAL A 220 -10.23 -9.00 1.34
CA VAL A 220 -9.40 -9.31 2.51
C VAL A 220 -10.19 -9.03 3.79
N MET A 221 -10.98 -7.94 3.82
CA MET A 221 -11.77 -7.52 4.98
C MET A 221 -13.07 -8.31 5.20
N TRP A 222 -13.25 -9.46 4.54
CA TRP A 222 -14.33 -10.40 4.85
C TRP A 222 -14.02 -11.13 6.17
N PRO A 223 -14.98 -11.32 7.11
CA PRO A 223 -14.76 -11.92 8.44
C PRO A 223 -14.33 -13.40 8.41
N PHE A 224 -14.27 -14.02 7.24
CA PHE A 224 -13.84 -15.41 7.08
C PHE A 224 -12.69 -15.52 6.09
N ILE A 225 -11.60 -16.13 6.53
CA ILE A 225 -10.44 -16.42 5.68
C ILE A 225 -10.45 -17.91 5.38
N PRO A 226 -10.50 -18.32 4.10
CA PRO A 226 -10.45 -19.74 3.75
C PRO A 226 -9.05 -20.30 4.04
N SER A 227 -8.98 -21.57 4.41
CA SER A 227 -7.70 -22.29 4.43
C SER A 227 -7.26 -22.63 3.01
N SER A 228 -5.96 -22.87 2.81
CA SER A 228 -5.35 -23.22 1.50
C SER A 228 -5.43 -22.12 0.43
N GLY A 229 -5.60 -20.87 0.84
CA GLY A 229 -5.59 -19.73 -0.06
C GLY A 229 -5.00 -18.50 0.59
N ARG A 230 -4.59 -17.55 -0.24
CA ARG A 230 -4.13 -16.22 0.18
C ARG A 230 -4.99 -15.17 -0.50
N LYS A 231 -5.48 -14.21 0.28
CA LYS A 231 -6.10 -13.00 -0.25
C LYS A 231 -5.10 -11.86 -0.11
N ILE A 232 -5.05 -11.02 -1.13
CA ILE A 232 -4.27 -9.78 -1.11
C ILE A 232 -5.21 -8.59 -1.31
N LEU A 233 -4.78 -7.39 -0.91
CA LEU A 233 -5.62 -6.19 -0.95
C LEU A 233 -6.29 -6.03 -2.32
N SER A 234 -7.61 -5.95 -2.32
CA SER A 234 -8.44 -5.58 -3.47
C SER A 234 -8.70 -4.08 -3.51
N ALA A 235 -9.32 -3.57 -4.58
CA ALA A 235 -9.68 -2.15 -4.63
C ALA A 235 -10.73 -1.79 -3.56
N VAL A 236 -11.70 -2.66 -3.28
CA VAL A 236 -12.72 -2.39 -2.24
C VAL A 236 -12.12 -2.37 -0.83
N ASP A 237 -11.09 -3.17 -0.54
CA ASP A 237 -10.38 -3.09 0.75
C ASP A 237 -9.75 -1.69 0.93
N ILE A 238 -9.10 -1.18 -0.13
CA ILE A 238 -8.36 0.08 -0.12
C ILE A 238 -9.32 1.27 -0.13
N LEU A 239 -10.39 1.22 -0.92
CA LEU A 239 -11.43 2.25 -0.95
C LEU A 239 -12.20 2.31 0.38
N GLY A 240 -12.53 1.16 0.98
CA GLY A 240 -13.19 1.13 2.29
C GLY A 240 -12.35 1.80 3.38
N SER A 241 -11.04 1.52 3.44
CA SER A 241 -10.14 2.25 4.35
C SER A 241 -10.00 3.72 3.96
N GLY A 242 -9.97 4.01 2.65
CA GLY A 242 -9.89 5.37 2.12
C GLY A 242 -11.07 6.24 2.52
N GLU A 243 -12.29 5.72 2.44
CA GLU A 243 -13.49 6.45 2.83
C GLU A 243 -13.55 6.62 4.34
N THR A 244 -13.46 5.51 5.08
CA THR A 244 -13.66 5.52 6.54
C THR A 244 -12.57 6.26 7.32
N SER A 245 -11.40 6.49 6.72
CA SER A 245 -10.32 7.30 7.27
C SER A 245 -10.06 8.59 6.48
N GLU A 246 -10.88 8.93 5.49
CA GLU A 246 -10.68 10.06 4.58
C GLU A 246 -9.28 10.12 3.91
N PHE A 247 -8.71 8.98 3.52
CA PHE A 247 -7.53 8.97 2.65
C PHE A 247 -7.95 9.18 1.19
N ASN A 248 -7.25 10.05 0.49
CA ASN A 248 -7.63 10.49 -0.86
C ASN A 248 -6.66 10.03 -1.95
N ASN A 249 -5.36 9.93 -1.66
CA ASN A 249 -4.37 9.43 -2.60
C ASN A 249 -4.19 7.92 -2.41
N LEU A 250 -4.84 7.15 -3.27
CA LEU A 250 -4.90 5.69 -3.17
C LEU A 250 -4.29 5.03 -4.42
N ASN A 251 -3.48 4.00 -4.18
CA ASN A 251 -3.03 3.07 -5.20
C ASN A 251 -3.85 1.78 -5.08
N LEU A 252 -4.85 1.62 -5.95
CA LEU A 252 -5.76 0.47 -5.93
C LEU A 252 -5.13 -0.85 -6.44
N ASN A 253 -3.87 -0.83 -6.83
CA ASN A 253 -3.11 -2.01 -7.24
C ASN A 253 -1.67 -2.02 -6.67
N PRO A 254 -1.53 -2.13 -5.33
CA PRO A 254 -0.23 -2.03 -4.66
C PRO A 254 0.71 -3.21 -4.91
N GLN A 255 0.19 -4.29 -5.52
CA GLN A 255 0.91 -5.50 -5.86
C GLN A 255 1.72 -5.37 -7.15
N GLN A 256 1.30 -4.50 -8.08
CA GLN A 256 2.08 -4.25 -9.28
C GLN A 256 3.39 -3.57 -8.89
N THR A 257 4.50 -4.23 -9.20
CA THR A 257 5.79 -3.54 -9.22
C THR A 257 5.63 -2.32 -10.13
N PRO A 258 6.16 -1.14 -9.75
CA PRO A 258 6.17 0.00 -10.64
C PRO A 258 6.69 -0.49 -12.00
N PRO A 259 6.06 -0.12 -13.13
CA PRO A 259 6.57 -0.53 -14.43
C PRO A 259 8.06 -0.22 -14.44
N SER A 260 8.89 -1.23 -14.75
CA SER A 260 10.34 -1.04 -14.84
C SER A 260 10.57 0.27 -15.59
N PRO A 261 11.40 1.20 -15.07
CA PRO A 261 11.62 2.47 -15.71
C PRO A 261 11.85 2.21 -17.19
N ARG A 262 11.03 2.82 -18.06
CA ARG A 262 11.26 2.68 -19.50
C ARG A 262 12.73 2.99 -19.71
N PRO A 263 13.50 2.13 -20.42
CA PRO A 263 14.89 2.44 -20.70
C PRO A 263 14.93 3.87 -21.20
N ILE A 264 15.65 4.74 -20.49
CA ILE A 264 15.87 6.10 -20.97
C ILE A 264 16.50 5.89 -22.35
N PRO A 265 15.91 6.40 -23.44
CA PRO A 265 16.53 6.28 -24.74
C PRO A 265 17.95 6.81 -24.59
N GLU A 266 18.94 5.92 -24.72
CA GLU A 266 20.34 6.31 -24.75
C GLU A 266 20.41 7.52 -25.70
N PRO A 267 20.99 8.66 -25.27
CA PRO A 267 21.10 9.80 -26.15
C PRO A 267 21.72 9.29 -27.44
N SER A 268 20.98 9.42 -28.55
CA SER A 268 21.41 8.92 -29.84
C SER A 268 22.80 9.48 -30.08
N SER A 269 23.82 8.64 -29.94
CA SER A 269 25.24 9.02 -30.06
C SER A 269 25.60 9.28 -31.54
N THR A 270 24.62 9.68 -32.35
CA THR A 270 24.69 9.87 -33.79
C THR A 270 25.24 11.26 -34.17
N LEU A 271 25.50 12.17 -33.22
CA LEU A 271 26.20 13.42 -33.50
C LEU A 271 27.40 13.61 -32.57
N GLY A 272 28.56 13.13 -33.00
CA GLY A 272 29.82 13.35 -32.30
C GLY A 272 31.07 12.76 -32.95
N PHE A 273 31.00 12.29 -34.21
CA PHE A 273 32.18 11.90 -35.00
C PHE A 273 32.42 12.89 -36.15
N LEU A 274 32.30 14.19 -35.87
CA LEU A 274 32.77 15.24 -36.78
C LEU A 274 33.80 16.12 -36.05
N ALA A 275 35.02 16.03 -36.58
CA ALA A 275 36.13 16.99 -36.46
C ALA A 275 36.91 17.06 -35.14
N PHE A 276 37.84 16.11 -34.96
CA PHE A 276 39.19 16.44 -34.47
C PHE A 276 40.23 15.95 -35.49
N SER A 277 40.28 16.65 -36.62
CA SER A 277 41.41 16.58 -37.53
C SER A 277 41.90 17.99 -37.76
N ALA A 278 42.76 18.49 -36.85
CA ALA A 278 43.79 19.48 -37.15
C ALA A 278 44.75 19.69 -35.97
N PHE A 279 46.05 19.68 -36.30
CA PHE A 279 47.22 20.16 -35.55
C PHE A 279 47.89 19.24 -34.54
N GLY A 280 49.09 18.77 -34.93
CA GLY A 280 50.08 18.18 -34.04
C GLY A 280 51.31 17.62 -34.75
N VAL A 281 52.02 18.45 -35.51
CA VAL A 281 53.35 18.14 -36.08
C VAL A 281 54.42 18.19 -34.97
N GLY A 282 55.34 17.21 -34.97
CA GLY A 282 56.63 17.23 -34.27
C GLY A 282 56.59 16.64 -32.86
N SER A 283 57.42 15.67 -32.46
CA SER A 283 58.85 15.58 -32.72
C SER A 283 59.34 14.15 -32.48
N VAL A 284 60.25 13.70 -33.35
CA VAL A 284 61.03 12.47 -33.20
C VAL A 284 61.95 12.61 -31.99
N LEU A 285 61.77 11.77 -30.97
CA LEU A 285 62.76 11.54 -29.92
C LEU A 285 63.14 10.07 -29.89
N LYS A 286 64.26 9.81 -30.55
CA LYS A 286 64.99 8.54 -30.59
C LYS A 286 65.48 8.23 -29.17
N ARG A 287 64.98 7.17 -28.52
CA ARG A 287 65.58 6.64 -27.30
C ARG A 287 66.12 5.23 -27.52
N LYS A 288 67.38 5.14 -27.14
CA LYS A 288 68.36 4.08 -27.30
C LYS A 288 67.89 2.78 -26.61
N GLN A 289 68.02 1.64 -27.31
CA GLN A 289 68.07 0.32 -26.69
C GLN A 289 69.33 0.22 -25.83
N GLU A 290 69.21 -0.41 -24.66
CA GLU A 290 70.27 -1.17 -24.01
C GLU A 290 69.65 -2.35 -23.25
N PRO A 291 70.43 -3.44 -23.03
CA PRO A 291 69.92 -4.80 -23.09
C PRO A 291 69.62 -5.43 -21.73
N GLU A 292 69.04 -6.62 -21.83
CA GLU A 292 68.74 -7.62 -20.80
C GLU A 292 69.85 -7.85 -19.77
N ALA A 293 69.40 -8.14 -18.55
CA ALA A 293 69.98 -9.14 -17.67
C ALA A 293 68.84 -9.88 -16.96
#